data_AF-T0I5A3-F1
#
_entry.id   AF-T0I5A3-F1
#
_cell.length_a   1.000
_cell.length_b   1.000
_cell.length_c   1.000
_cell.angle_alpha   90.00
_cell.angle_beta   90.00
_cell.angle_gamma   90.00
#
_symmetry.space_group_name_H-M   'P 1'
#
loop_
_entity.id
_entity.type
_entity.pdbx_description
1 polymer ?
#
loop_
_entity_poly.entity_id
_entity_poly.type
_entity_poly.pdbx_seq_one_letter_code
_entity_poly.pdbx_strand_id
1 'polypeptide(L)'
;MLAAENTVGTATGQIGPAGLPSLGAGMGTLDAVPSALTPYQRRILDVASRQVQRVGTQIWRRDLVGIADFAQPSWKPRFHFANIEAGTVRSFLLAHGRGSDPAHSGWLQSFSNLPGSEATSRGAFLTCEWYSGKYGTSIRLKGLDNDNSMALERAIVMHPAWYVDAAMIQKWGKLGRSEGCFAMSNADFNEALWHLSGGRLLFADRIGEY
;
A
#
# COMPACT_ATOMS: atom_id res chain seq x y z
N MET A 1 -22.47 90.20 -7.19
CA MET A 1 -22.37 89.40 -5.95
C MET A 1 -20.89 89.16 -5.68
N LEU A 2 -20.39 89.77 -4.59
CA LEU A 2 -19.18 89.50 -3.77
C LEU A 2 -17.83 89.19 -4.50
N ALA A 3 -16.77 90.00 -4.37
CA ALA A 3 -15.85 90.14 -3.21
C ALA A 3 -15.14 88.80 -2.88
N ALA A 4 -13.84 88.65 -2.58
CA ALA A 4 -12.69 89.52 -2.40
C ALA A 4 -11.41 88.63 -2.40
N GLU A 5 -10.27 89.29 -2.20
CA GLU A 5 -8.86 88.86 -2.16
C GLU A 5 -8.50 87.64 -1.27
N ASN A 6 -7.32 87.06 -1.53
CA ASN A 6 -6.13 87.08 -0.64
C ASN A 6 -5.47 85.75 -0.21
N THR A 7 -4.13 85.82 -0.18
CA THR A 7 -3.20 85.26 0.82
C THR A 7 -2.55 83.88 0.63
N VAL A 8 -1.22 83.93 0.57
CA VAL A 8 -0.22 82.88 0.82
C VAL A 8 -0.17 82.53 2.31
N GLY A 9 -0.12 81.24 2.65
CA GLY A 9 0.09 80.79 4.03
C GLY A 9 0.90 79.50 4.11
N THR A 10 2.18 79.63 4.42
CA THR A 10 3.03 78.57 4.96
C THR A 10 2.54 78.15 6.36
N ALA A 11 2.40 76.85 6.62
CA ALA A 11 2.35 76.33 7.98
C ALA A 11 2.96 74.93 8.07
N THR A 12 4.14 74.90 8.67
CA THR A 12 4.79 73.78 9.36
C THR A 12 3.85 73.12 10.37
N GLY A 13 3.76 71.79 10.36
CA GLY A 13 3.05 71.00 11.37
C GLY A 13 3.84 69.74 11.73
N GLN A 14 4.17 69.62 13.01
CA GLN A 14 5.13 68.71 13.62
C GLN A 14 4.76 67.22 13.55
N ILE A 15 5.80 66.40 13.41
CA ILE A 15 5.84 64.95 13.60
C ILE A 15 5.69 64.59 15.09
N GLY A 16 4.61 63.85 15.43
CA GLY A 16 4.46 63.17 16.72
C GLY A 16 5.14 61.79 16.72
N PRO A 17 5.55 61.27 17.89
CA PRO A 17 6.35 60.05 17.97
C PRO A 17 5.54 58.79 17.66
N ALA A 18 6.17 57.87 16.94
CA ALA A 18 5.65 56.58 16.55
C ALA A 18 5.32 55.69 17.77
N GLY A 19 4.09 55.23 17.86
CA GLY A 19 3.72 54.12 18.73
C GLY A 19 4.27 52.80 18.17
N LEU A 20 5.00 52.06 19.00
CA LEU A 20 5.43 50.69 18.72
C LEU A 20 4.19 49.78 18.61
N PRO A 21 4.03 48.99 17.52
CA PRO A 21 3.00 47.96 17.49
C PRO A 21 3.40 46.82 18.42
N SER A 22 2.51 46.46 19.35
CA SER A 22 2.61 45.24 20.13
C SER A 22 2.40 44.04 19.20
N LEU A 23 3.45 43.23 19.03
CA LEU A 23 3.36 41.93 18.38
C LEU A 23 2.59 40.98 19.31
N GLY A 24 1.27 40.92 19.14
CA GLY A 24 0.45 39.85 19.69
C GLY A 24 0.86 38.52 19.05
N ALA A 25 1.58 37.69 19.80
CA ALA A 25 1.88 36.32 19.43
C ALA A 25 0.58 35.51 19.46
N GLY A 26 -0.11 35.45 18.32
CA GLY A 26 -1.17 34.47 18.10
C GLY A 26 -0.53 33.09 17.95
N MET A 27 -0.58 32.26 18.99
CA MET A 27 -0.44 30.82 18.87
C MET A 27 -1.64 30.31 18.05
N GLY A 28 -1.51 30.35 16.73
CA GLY A 28 -2.41 29.64 15.84
C GLY A 28 -2.30 28.16 16.16
N THR A 29 -3.38 27.58 16.67
CA THR A 29 -3.55 26.13 16.69
C THR A 29 -3.49 25.67 15.24
N LEU A 30 -2.43 24.95 14.88
CA LEU A 30 -2.38 24.25 13.60
C LEU A 30 -3.46 23.18 13.66
N ASP A 31 -4.63 23.50 13.13
CA ASP A 31 -5.72 22.54 12.98
C ASP A 31 -5.20 21.37 12.15
N ALA A 32 -5.13 20.20 12.77
CA ALA A 32 -4.70 18.98 12.11
C ALA A 32 -5.70 18.66 10.99
N VAL A 33 -5.29 18.85 9.74
CA VAL A 33 -6.08 18.43 8.58
C VAL A 33 -6.32 16.92 8.71
N PRO A 34 -7.58 16.44 8.68
CA PRO A 34 -7.86 15.02 8.78
C PRO A 34 -7.11 14.27 7.68
N SER A 35 -6.26 13.32 8.07
CA SER A 35 -5.58 12.46 7.11
C SER A 35 -6.64 11.70 6.31
N ALA A 36 -6.60 11.80 4.97
CA ALA A 36 -7.50 11.07 4.08
C ALA A 36 -7.39 9.54 4.20
N LEU A 37 -6.38 9.03 4.92
CA LEU A 37 -6.14 7.62 5.12
C LEU A 37 -6.88 7.07 6.34
N THR A 38 -7.57 5.95 6.12
CA THR A 38 -8.16 5.16 7.21
C THR A 38 -7.07 4.65 8.15
N PRO A 39 -7.40 4.34 9.42
CA PRO A 39 -6.44 3.71 10.35
C PRO A 39 -5.80 2.45 9.77
N TYR A 40 -6.58 1.64 9.05
CA TYR A 40 -6.09 0.44 8.38
C TYR A 40 -5.07 0.76 7.28
N GLN A 41 -5.35 1.74 6.41
CA GLN A 41 -4.39 2.15 5.37
C GLN A 41 -3.09 2.71 5.98
N ARG A 42 -3.18 3.44 7.09
CA ARG A 42 -1.99 3.90 7.82
C ARG A 42 -1.17 2.73 8.37
N ARG A 43 -1.82 1.69 8.91
CA ARG A 43 -1.16 0.45 9.35
C ARG A 43 -0.48 -0.28 8.20
N ILE A 44 -1.11 -0.33 7.03
CA ILE A 44 -0.51 -0.91 5.82
C ILE A 44 0.76 -0.15 5.40
N LEU A 45 0.73 1.19 5.38
CA LEU A 45 1.90 2.01 5.07
C LEU A 45 3.02 1.90 6.11
N ASP A 46 2.67 1.81 7.39
CA ASP A 46 3.63 1.58 8.48
C ASP A 46 4.34 0.23 8.31
N VAL A 47 3.58 -0.85 8.12
CA VAL A 47 4.13 -2.19 7.87
C VAL A 47 5.03 -2.16 6.63
N ALA A 48 4.57 -1.57 5.54
CA ALA A 48 5.35 -1.44 4.31
C ALA A 48 6.70 -0.74 4.56
N SER A 49 6.67 0.41 5.24
CA SER A 49 7.86 1.20 5.55
C SER A 49 8.85 0.42 6.42
N ARG A 50 8.36 -0.25 7.48
CA ARG A 50 9.20 -1.08 8.35
C ARG A 50 9.84 -2.25 7.61
N GLN A 51 9.09 -2.92 6.73
CA GLN A 51 9.64 -4.06 5.99
C GLN A 51 10.65 -3.61 4.94
N VAL A 52 10.42 -2.48 4.25
CA VAL A 52 11.39 -1.87 3.34
C VAL A 52 12.69 -1.51 4.06
N GLN A 53 12.61 -0.93 5.26
CA GLN A 53 13.80 -0.64 6.06
C GLN A 53 14.57 -1.92 6.44
N ARG A 54 13.84 -2.99 6.80
CA ARG A 54 14.43 -4.28 7.19
C ARG A 54 15.17 -4.97 6.04
N VAL A 55 14.60 -5.01 4.84
CA VAL A 55 15.17 -5.74 3.69
C VAL A 55 15.78 -4.84 2.62
N GLY A 56 16.00 -3.57 2.93
CA GLY A 56 16.33 -2.53 1.95
C GLY A 56 17.53 -2.83 1.07
N THR A 57 18.55 -3.55 1.56
CA THR A 57 19.75 -3.95 0.80
C THR A 57 19.51 -5.09 -0.18
N GLN A 58 18.38 -5.80 -0.06
CA GLN A 58 18.02 -6.97 -0.86
C GLN A 58 17.02 -6.65 -1.99
N ILE A 59 16.47 -5.43 -1.98
CA ILE A 59 15.49 -4.94 -2.98
C ILE A 59 16.08 -3.77 -3.77
N TRP A 60 15.64 -3.59 -5.02
CA TRP A 60 16.15 -2.56 -5.92
C TRP A 60 15.37 -1.26 -5.84
N ARG A 61 14.06 -1.37 -5.56
CA ARG A 61 13.13 -0.24 -5.50
C ARG A 61 12.36 -0.27 -4.18
N ARG A 62 12.17 0.92 -3.59
CA ARG A 62 11.67 1.12 -2.22
C ARG A 62 10.45 2.06 -2.14
N ASP A 63 9.97 2.51 -3.30
CA ASP A 63 8.87 3.45 -3.50
C ASP A 63 7.50 2.81 -3.22
N LEU A 64 7.34 1.56 -3.66
CA LEU A 64 6.08 0.83 -3.62
C LEU A 64 6.28 -0.59 -3.09
N VAL A 65 5.35 -1.04 -2.24
CA VAL A 65 5.34 -2.38 -1.66
C VAL A 65 4.00 -3.06 -1.91
N GLY A 66 4.02 -4.33 -2.32
CA GLY A 66 2.84 -5.18 -2.31
C GLY A 66 2.63 -5.77 -0.92
N ILE A 67 1.53 -5.47 -0.24
CA ILE A 67 1.20 -6.00 1.09
C ILE A 67 0.03 -6.96 0.97
N ALA A 68 0.25 -8.25 1.24
CA ALA A 68 -0.80 -9.26 1.32
C ALA A 68 -1.19 -9.49 2.79
N ASP A 69 -2.37 -8.98 3.18
CA ASP A 69 -2.93 -9.15 4.53
C ASP A 69 -3.86 -10.36 4.61
N PHE A 70 -3.34 -11.48 5.06
CA PHE A 70 -4.10 -12.71 5.24
C PHE A 70 -4.84 -12.80 6.58
N ALA A 71 -4.88 -11.73 7.38
CA ALA A 71 -5.89 -11.56 8.42
C ALA A 71 -7.27 -11.24 7.83
N GLN A 72 -7.35 -10.87 6.55
CA GLN A 72 -8.61 -10.62 5.85
C GLN A 72 -9.08 -11.85 5.06
N PRO A 73 -10.41 -12.06 4.99
CA PRO A 73 -10.97 -13.14 4.20
C PRO A 73 -10.83 -12.85 2.70
N SER A 74 -10.86 -13.91 1.90
CA SER A 74 -10.65 -13.81 0.45
C SER A 74 -11.69 -12.98 -0.29
N TRP A 75 -12.91 -12.83 0.24
CA TRP A 75 -13.95 -11.99 -0.38
C TRP A 75 -13.80 -10.49 -0.09
N LYS A 76 -12.78 -10.08 0.67
CA LYS A 76 -12.43 -8.68 0.87
C LYS A 76 -11.11 -8.34 0.16
N PRO A 77 -10.92 -7.10 -0.31
CA PRO A 77 -9.63 -6.63 -0.77
C PRO A 77 -8.58 -6.80 0.32
N ARG A 78 -7.54 -7.57 0.03
CA ARG A 78 -6.52 -7.97 1.01
C ARG A 78 -5.10 -7.96 0.45
N PHE A 79 -4.95 -7.42 -0.76
CA PHE A 79 -3.65 -7.14 -1.34
C PHE A 79 -3.56 -5.66 -1.66
N HIS A 80 -2.53 -5.01 -1.15
CA HIS A 80 -2.44 -3.57 -1.12
C HIS A 80 -1.15 -3.10 -1.77
N PHE A 81 -1.26 -2.18 -2.72
CA PHE A 81 -0.13 -1.44 -3.24
C PHE A 81 0.08 -0.24 -2.33
N ALA A 82 1.04 -0.36 -1.42
CA ALA A 82 1.42 0.66 -0.46
C ALA A 82 2.50 1.55 -1.09
N ASN A 83 2.11 2.72 -1.59
CA ASN A 83 3.04 3.70 -2.12
C ASN A 83 3.55 4.54 -0.95
N ILE A 84 4.78 4.28 -0.54
CA ILE A 84 5.41 4.92 0.62
C ILE A 84 5.78 6.36 0.27
N GLU A 85 6.20 6.62 -0.97
CA GLU A 85 6.57 7.96 -1.44
C GLU A 85 5.36 8.90 -1.52
N ALA A 86 4.24 8.41 -2.07
CA ALA A 86 3.01 9.20 -2.21
C ALA A 86 2.08 9.10 -0.98
N GLY A 87 2.36 8.22 -0.04
CA GLY A 87 1.47 7.95 1.10
C GLY A 87 0.08 7.43 0.69
N THR A 88 -0.02 6.65 -0.39
CA THR A 88 -1.30 6.15 -0.91
C THR A 88 -1.39 4.62 -0.86
N VAL A 89 -2.62 4.10 -0.78
CA VAL A 89 -2.89 2.66 -0.76
C VAL A 89 -3.98 2.32 -1.78
N ARG A 90 -3.66 1.44 -2.73
CA ARG A 90 -4.65 0.83 -3.64
C ARG A 90 -4.85 -0.64 -3.27
N SER A 91 -6.09 -1.13 -3.28
CA SER A 91 -6.43 -2.44 -2.74
C SER A 91 -7.10 -3.34 -3.77
N PHE A 92 -6.74 -4.62 -3.77
CA PHE A 92 -7.16 -5.63 -4.73
C PHE A 92 -7.56 -6.93 -4.02
N LEU A 93 -8.33 -7.76 -4.73
CA LEU A 93 -8.60 -9.14 -4.35
C LEU A 93 -7.36 -10.03 -4.58
N LEU A 94 -7.17 -11.02 -3.72
CA LEU A 94 -6.04 -11.93 -3.79
C LEU A 94 -6.41 -13.30 -3.23
N ALA A 95 -6.17 -14.37 -3.99
CA ALA A 95 -6.31 -15.74 -3.50
C ALA A 95 -5.02 -16.29 -2.90
N HIS A 96 -5.17 -17.16 -1.91
CA HIS A 96 -4.08 -17.92 -1.26
C HIS A 96 -4.06 -19.37 -1.77
N GLY A 97 -3.05 -20.13 -1.33
CA GLY A 97 -2.93 -21.56 -1.57
C GLY A 97 -3.98 -22.40 -0.84
N ARG A 98 -4.45 -23.48 -1.47
CA ARG A 98 -5.44 -24.39 -0.89
C ARG A 98 -4.95 -25.11 0.34
N GLY A 99 -3.64 -25.35 0.46
CA GLY A 99 -3.05 -25.93 1.66
C GLY A 99 -3.18 -25.04 2.89
N SER A 100 -3.34 -23.73 2.70
CA SER A 100 -3.59 -22.79 3.80
C SER A 100 -5.04 -22.70 4.24
N ASP A 101 -5.98 -23.20 3.43
CA ASP A 101 -7.43 -23.21 3.72
C ASP A 101 -8.07 -24.49 3.17
N PRO A 102 -7.80 -25.67 3.76
CA PRO A 102 -8.24 -26.95 3.19
C PRO A 102 -9.76 -27.05 3.06
N ALA A 103 -10.49 -26.56 4.08
CA ALA A 103 -11.95 -26.54 4.13
C ALA A 103 -12.60 -25.49 3.21
N HIS A 104 -11.81 -24.70 2.48
CA HIS A 104 -12.28 -23.60 1.64
C HIS A 104 -13.21 -22.64 2.39
N SER A 105 -12.83 -22.26 3.60
CA SER A 105 -13.56 -21.29 4.41
C SER A 105 -13.48 -19.87 3.83
N GLY A 106 -12.50 -19.60 2.97
CA GLY A 106 -12.14 -18.27 2.47
C GLY A 106 -11.13 -17.55 3.37
N TRP A 107 -10.76 -18.13 4.51
CA TRP A 107 -9.78 -17.60 5.46
C TRP A 107 -8.47 -18.37 5.39
N LEU A 108 -7.34 -17.67 5.45
CA LEU A 108 -6.03 -18.32 5.53
C LEU A 108 -5.82 -18.85 6.97
N GLN A 109 -5.86 -20.17 7.14
CA GLN A 109 -5.73 -20.84 8.45
C GLN A 109 -4.27 -21.08 8.86
N SER A 110 -3.40 -21.44 7.93
CA SER A 110 -1.98 -21.66 8.22
C SER A 110 -1.08 -21.27 7.04
N PHE A 111 0.15 -20.85 7.37
CA PHE A 111 1.22 -20.69 6.39
C PHE A 111 2.08 -21.93 6.35
N SER A 112 2.76 -22.18 5.23
CA SER A 112 3.81 -23.22 5.17
C SER A 112 4.89 -22.84 4.17
N ASN A 113 6.12 -23.22 4.49
CA ASN A 113 7.26 -23.16 3.58
C ASN A 113 7.57 -24.53 2.95
N LEU A 114 6.87 -25.59 3.36
CA LEU A 114 7.22 -26.95 2.95
C LEU A 114 6.88 -27.22 1.48
N PRO A 115 7.76 -27.84 0.71
CA PRO A 115 7.44 -28.36 -0.62
C PRO A 115 6.21 -29.28 -0.58
N GLY A 116 5.35 -29.18 -1.59
CA GLY A 116 4.11 -29.96 -1.67
C GLY A 116 3.02 -29.58 -0.67
N SER A 117 3.23 -28.58 0.21
CA SER A 117 2.20 -28.15 1.16
C SER A 117 1.03 -27.41 0.49
N GLU A 118 1.23 -26.90 -0.72
CA GLU A 118 0.24 -26.09 -1.47
C GLU A 118 -0.29 -24.87 -0.71
N ALA A 119 0.40 -24.48 0.36
CA ALA A 119 0.04 -23.41 1.25
C ALA A 119 0.82 -22.14 0.87
N THR A 120 0.22 -20.97 1.10
CA THR A 120 0.96 -19.71 0.97
C THR A 120 1.98 -19.59 2.09
N SER A 121 3.16 -19.04 1.77
CA SER A 121 4.19 -18.71 2.76
C SER A 121 4.06 -17.27 3.22
N ARG A 122 4.46 -16.99 4.46
CA ARG A 122 4.53 -15.63 5.02
C ARG A 122 5.93 -15.04 4.89
N GLY A 123 6.05 -13.73 5.11
CA GLY A 123 7.31 -12.99 5.12
C GLY A 123 7.51 -12.09 3.91
N ALA A 124 8.73 -11.59 3.77
CA ALA A 124 9.18 -10.72 2.70
C ALA A 124 9.66 -11.52 1.48
N PHE A 125 9.23 -11.08 0.30
CA PHE A 125 9.60 -11.63 -0.99
C PHE A 125 10.16 -10.51 -1.86
N LEU A 126 11.25 -10.81 -2.58
CA LEU A 126 11.68 -10.01 -3.72
C LEU A 126 10.85 -10.39 -4.94
N THR A 127 10.17 -9.41 -5.53
CA THR A 127 9.54 -9.57 -6.84
C THR A 127 10.62 -9.50 -7.92
N CYS A 128 10.81 -10.59 -8.65
CA CYS A 128 11.86 -10.71 -9.66
C CYS A 128 11.33 -10.25 -11.03
N GLU A 129 11.93 -10.74 -12.11
CA GLU A 129 11.42 -10.59 -13.46
C GLU A 129 10.06 -11.27 -13.65
N TRP A 130 9.32 -10.77 -14.65
CA TRP A 130 8.17 -11.48 -15.16
C TRP A 130 8.62 -12.56 -16.16
N TYR A 131 7.82 -13.60 -16.31
CA TYR A 131 8.03 -14.67 -17.30
C TYR A 131 6.66 -15.19 -17.78
N SER A 132 6.64 -15.86 -18.94
CA SER A 132 5.44 -16.55 -19.42
C SER A 132 5.49 -18.03 -19.02
N GLY A 133 4.49 -18.50 -18.28
CA GLY A 133 4.41 -19.87 -17.78
C GLY A 133 3.00 -20.47 -17.90
N LYS A 134 2.73 -21.53 -17.13
CA LYS A 134 1.43 -22.24 -17.13
C LYS A 134 0.22 -21.34 -16.90
N TYR A 135 0.38 -20.28 -16.11
CA TYR A 135 -0.68 -19.32 -15.78
C TYR A 135 -0.64 -18.06 -16.65
N GLY A 136 0.09 -18.10 -17.77
CA GLY A 136 0.40 -16.91 -18.57
C GLY A 136 1.54 -16.09 -17.96
N THR A 137 1.59 -14.81 -18.31
CA THR A 137 2.57 -13.86 -17.75
C THR A 137 2.44 -13.79 -16.24
N SER A 138 3.53 -14.04 -15.52
CA SER A 138 3.60 -14.17 -14.06
C SER A 138 4.86 -13.49 -13.52
N ILE A 139 4.88 -13.12 -12.25
CA ILE A 139 6.05 -12.52 -11.58
C ILE A 139 6.67 -13.55 -10.65
N ARG A 140 7.96 -13.85 -10.84
CA ARG A 140 8.67 -14.79 -9.96
C ARG A 140 8.92 -14.16 -8.60
N LEU A 141 8.79 -14.94 -7.53
CA LEU A 141 9.05 -14.49 -6.17
C LEU A 141 10.24 -15.24 -5.57
N LYS A 142 11.14 -14.49 -4.94
CA LYS A 142 12.24 -15.03 -4.13
C LYS A 142 12.00 -14.70 -2.66
N GLY A 143 12.01 -15.71 -1.80
CA GLY A 143 11.89 -15.51 -0.36
C GLY A 143 13.10 -14.80 0.23
N LEU A 144 12.86 -13.88 1.17
CA LEU A 144 13.87 -13.15 1.93
C LEU A 144 13.86 -13.51 3.43
N ASP A 145 12.94 -14.40 3.84
CA ASP A 145 12.77 -14.86 5.21
C ASP A 145 12.79 -16.39 5.29
N ASN A 146 13.06 -16.96 6.47
CA ASN A 146 13.08 -18.41 6.68
C ASN A 146 11.72 -19.07 6.39
N ASP A 147 10.62 -18.37 6.65
CA ASP A 147 9.25 -18.87 6.43
C ASP A 147 8.85 -18.91 4.94
N ASN A 148 9.66 -18.36 4.05
CA ASN A 148 9.45 -18.39 2.61
C ASN A 148 10.71 -18.73 1.80
N SER A 149 11.75 -19.26 2.45
CA SER A 149 13.03 -19.57 1.82
C SER A 149 12.91 -20.54 0.65
N MET A 150 11.89 -21.42 0.65
CA MET A 150 11.65 -22.40 -0.41
C MET A 150 10.78 -21.86 -1.56
N ALA A 151 10.48 -20.56 -1.59
CA ALA A 151 9.56 -19.97 -2.56
C ALA A 151 9.99 -20.23 -4.02
N LEU A 152 11.29 -20.18 -4.30
CA LEU A 152 11.82 -20.46 -5.64
C LEU A 152 11.72 -21.93 -6.00
N GLU A 153 12.15 -22.87 -5.14
CA GLU A 153 12.04 -24.30 -5.44
C GLU A 153 10.58 -24.74 -5.57
N ARG A 154 9.67 -24.09 -4.84
CA ARG A 154 8.23 -24.33 -4.90
C ARG A 154 7.52 -23.62 -6.05
N ALA A 155 8.25 -22.89 -6.89
CA ALA A 155 7.72 -22.09 -8.00
C ALA A 155 6.58 -21.15 -7.57
N ILE A 156 6.72 -20.52 -6.39
CA ILE A 156 5.76 -19.54 -5.88
C ILE A 156 5.90 -18.26 -6.69
N VAL A 157 4.79 -17.79 -7.24
CA VAL A 157 4.73 -16.61 -8.12
C VAL A 157 3.52 -15.74 -7.80
N MET A 158 3.51 -14.53 -8.34
CA MET A 158 2.26 -13.82 -8.59
C MET A 158 1.75 -14.16 -9.99
N HIS A 159 0.47 -14.44 -10.14
CA HIS A 159 -0.12 -14.75 -11.45
C HIS A 159 -1.59 -14.33 -11.57
N PRO A 160 -2.12 -14.18 -12.80
CA PRO A 160 -3.54 -13.95 -13.02
C PRO A 160 -4.32 -15.26 -12.86
N ALA A 161 -5.56 -15.17 -12.40
CA ALA A 161 -6.45 -16.31 -12.23
C ALA A 161 -7.92 -15.92 -12.40
N TRP A 162 -8.65 -16.68 -13.23
CA TRP A 162 -10.09 -16.51 -13.44
C TRP A 162 -10.91 -16.71 -12.15
N TYR A 163 -10.39 -17.49 -11.20
CA TYR A 163 -11.07 -17.78 -9.93
C TYR A 163 -10.89 -16.68 -8.89
N VAL A 164 -10.24 -15.57 -9.25
CA VAL A 164 -10.15 -14.35 -8.46
C VAL A 164 -11.00 -13.29 -9.13
N ASP A 165 -12.31 -13.34 -8.90
CA ASP A 165 -13.27 -12.47 -9.59
C ASP A 165 -14.48 -12.17 -8.69
N ALA A 166 -15.12 -11.01 -8.88
CA ALA A 166 -16.33 -10.65 -8.16
C ALA A 166 -17.48 -11.66 -8.38
N ALA A 167 -17.56 -12.28 -9.57
CA ALA A 167 -18.53 -13.33 -9.86
C ALA A 167 -18.33 -14.58 -8.98
N MET A 168 -17.09 -14.88 -8.58
CA MET A 168 -16.81 -15.97 -7.63
C MET A 168 -17.36 -15.63 -6.25
N ILE A 169 -17.19 -14.39 -5.79
CA ILE A 169 -17.75 -13.92 -4.51
C ILE A 169 -19.27 -13.94 -4.56
N GLN A 170 -19.89 -13.45 -5.63
CA GLN A 170 -21.35 -13.45 -5.76
C GLN A 170 -21.94 -14.86 -5.74
N LYS A 171 -21.30 -15.82 -6.40
CA LYS A 171 -21.80 -17.19 -6.51
C LYS A 171 -21.48 -18.05 -5.29
N TRP A 172 -20.29 -17.91 -4.70
CA TRP A 172 -19.75 -18.83 -3.69
C TRP A 172 -19.44 -18.17 -2.34
N GLY A 173 -19.58 -16.85 -2.24
CA GLY A 173 -19.24 -16.05 -1.05
C GLY A 173 -17.74 -15.84 -0.83
N LYS A 174 -16.87 -16.31 -1.74
CA LYS A 174 -15.40 -16.31 -1.60
C LYS A 174 -14.70 -16.55 -2.93
N LEU A 175 -13.40 -16.30 -2.97
CA LEU A 175 -12.55 -16.60 -4.14
C LEU A 175 -12.22 -18.09 -4.23
N GLY A 176 -11.69 -18.50 -5.39
CA GLY A 176 -10.96 -19.76 -5.52
C GLY A 176 -9.63 -19.75 -4.76
N ARG A 177 -8.84 -20.81 -4.94
CA ARG A 177 -7.56 -21.03 -4.24
C ARG A 177 -6.50 -21.47 -5.25
N SER A 178 -5.27 -21.00 -5.06
CA SER A 178 -4.08 -21.46 -5.80
C SER A 178 -3.46 -22.70 -5.13
N GLU A 179 -2.23 -23.06 -5.50
CA GLU A 179 -1.40 -24.08 -4.83
C GLU A 179 -0.23 -23.43 -4.06
N GLY A 180 -0.44 -22.21 -3.54
CA GLY A 180 0.52 -21.48 -2.70
C GLY A 180 0.89 -20.10 -3.24
N CYS A 181 0.66 -19.89 -4.54
CA CYS A 181 0.92 -18.65 -5.26
C CYS A 181 -0.02 -17.50 -4.85
N PHE A 182 0.41 -16.28 -5.17
CA PHE A 182 -0.33 -15.04 -4.98
C PHE A 182 -1.15 -14.74 -6.25
N ALA A 183 -2.42 -15.15 -6.25
CA ALA A 183 -3.25 -15.06 -7.45
C ALA A 183 -4.15 -13.82 -7.42
N MET A 184 -4.13 -13.02 -8.49
CA MET A 184 -5.01 -11.86 -8.68
C MET A 184 -5.99 -12.10 -9.84
N SER A 185 -6.98 -11.22 -10.01
CA SER A 185 -7.88 -11.27 -11.15
C SER A 185 -7.12 -11.06 -12.46
N ASN A 186 -7.65 -11.58 -13.57
CA ASN A 186 -7.07 -11.31 -14.89
C ASN A 186 -7.08 -9.81 -15.22
N ALA A 187 -8.10 -9.07 -14.79
CA ALA A 187 -8.26 -7.65 -15.04
C ALA A 187 -7.23 -6.80 -14.28
N ASP A 188 -6.90 -7.18 -13.05
CA ASP A 188 -6.03 -6.40 -12.17
C ASP A 188 -4.56 -6.81 -12.27
N PHE A 189 -4.24 -7.99 -12.83
CA PHE A 189 -2.86 -8.51 -12.78
C PHE A 189 -1.84 -7.63 -13.51
N ASN A 190 -2.26 -6.87 -14.53
CA ASN A 190 -1.38 -5.91 -15.19
C ASN A 190 -0.86 -4.82 -14.23
N GLU A 191 -1.63 -4.47 -13.20
CA GLU A 191 -1.18 -3.56 -12.15
C GLU A 191 0.04 -4.15 -11.42
N ALA A 192 0.03 -5.44 -11.09
CA ALA A 192 1.18 -6.09 -10.47
C ALA A 192 2.38 -6.14 -11.42
N LEU A 193 2.16 -6.40 -12.70
CA LEU A 193 3.25 -6.42 -13.68
C LEU A 193 3.94 -5.06 -13.79
N TRP A 194 3.18 -3.98 -13.97
CA TRP A 194 3.75 -2.64 -14.14
C TRP A 194 4.35 -2.08 -12.85
N HIS A 195 3.74 -2.39 -11.71
CA HIS A 195 4.09 -1.73 -10.47
C HIS A 195 4.94 -2.58 -9.53
N LEU A 196 4.93 -3.90 -9.62
CA LEU A 196 5.67 -4.75 -8.69
C LEU A 196 6.80 -5.54 -9.36
N SER A 197 6.76 -5.84 -10.66
CA SER A 197 7.87 -6.59 -11.28
C SER A 197 9.19 -5.82 -11.23
N GLY A 198 10.31 -6.57 -11.14
CA GLY A 198 11.65 -5.99 -11.28
C GLY A 198 12.20 -5.30 -10.03
N GLY A 199 12.13 -5.96 -8.88
CA GLY A 199 12.98 -5.65 -7.73
C GLY A 199 12.30 -4.88 -6.59
N ARG A 200 11.00 -5.03 -6.41
CA ARG A 200 10.26 -4.45 -5.28
C ARG A 200 9.98 -5.49 -4.21
N LEU A 201 9.46 -5.02 -3.09
CA LEU A 201 9.05 -5.87 -1.98
C LEU A 201 7.59 -6.30 -2.16
N LEU A 202 7.34 -7.58 -1.98
CA LEU A 202 6.03 -8.11 -1.57
C LEU A 202 6.17 -8.64 -0.13
N PHE A 203 5.28 -8.25 0.76
CA PHE A 203 5.24 -8.76 2.14
C PHE A 203 3.90 -9.39 2.42
N ALA A 204 3.91 -10.62 2.97
CA ALA A 204 2.72 -11.39 3.26
C ALA A 204 2.66 -11.76 4.75
N ASP A 205 1.59 -11.37 5.43
CA ASP A 205 1.38 -11.74 6.83
C ASP A 205 -0.08 -11.57 7.27
N ARG A 206 -0.38 -11.79 8.54
CA ARG A 206 -1.62 -11.36 9.20
C ARG A 206 -1.39 -9.99 9.84
N ILE A 207 -1.92 -8.95 9.21
CA ILE A 207 -1.79 -7.57 9.68
C ILE A 207 -3.04 -7.17 10.44
N GLY A 208 -4.21 -7.30 9.83
CA GLY A 208 -5.51 -7.01 10.45
C GLY A 208 -5.85 -5.52 10.53
N GLU A 209 -7.14 -5.23 10.71
CA GLU A 209 -7.67 -3.87 10.87
C GLU A 209 -7.52 -3.32 12.30
N TYR A 210 -7.34 -4.19 13.30
CA TYR A 210 -7.31 -3.85 14.73
C TYR A 210 -6.14 -4.56 15.43
#